data_AF-A0AA85BIT9-F1
#
_entry.id   AF-A0AA85BIT9-F1
#
_cell.length_a   1.000
_cell.length_b   1.000
_cell.length_c   1.000
_cell.angle_alpha   90.00
_cell.angle_beta   90.00
_cell.angle_gamma   90.00
#
_symmetry.space_group_name_H-M   'P 1'
#
loop_
_entity.id
_entity.type
_entity.pdbx_description
1 polymer ?
#
loop_
_entity_poly.entity_id
_entity_poly.type
_entity_poly.pdbx_seq_one_letter_code
_entity_poly.pdbx_strand_id
1 'polypeptide(L)'
;MGNARTKVLGLFYFAAPVGSGLGFIVGSEITRLTGSWQWALRITPILGLLCIILLSVLHSDPPRGEAEGGSHMRTTSWWLDIKSLLSNQAFMFISCGYTCVCFVLGSLSWFAIDLIQSALNAINDDPSAWRNYNIPIVVGASTCLAGIFGVLSGAKLGRYLRRWVPAADAYVCSASLFICAPFLFLALVSPSWNFYVCIVLVFIVEFLLCITWALVTDMTMGVVIPTRRSTASALQMVMSHALGDAISPAIVGRIAVAFTDLHSLETQYLGLQRALFLTAFVCALGGFLFLMVTLYLVKAKNDVHRAIQASQHDMVAVISGQEIEVPATPSSSIHSEVST
;
A
#
# COMPACT_ATOMS: atom_id res chain seq x y z
N MET A 1 -15.79 1.02 -20.77
CA MET A 1 -14.77 0.10 -20.23
C MET A 1 -14.23 0.47 -18.83
N GLY A 2 -14.11 1.76 -18.46
CA GLY A 2 -13.57 2.16 -17.13
C GLY A 2 -14.35 1.67 -15.90
N ASN A 3 -15.69 1.63 -15.94
CA ASN A 3 -16.50 1.24 -14.77
C ASN A 3 -16.34 -0.23 -14.33
N ALA A 4 -16.12 -1.17 -15.26
CA ALA A 4 -15.98 -2.59 -14.93
C ALA A 4 -14.60 -2.86 -14.29
N ARG A 5 -13.53 -2.33 -14.90
CA ARG A 5 -12.16 -2.41 -14.36
C ARG A 5 -12.09 -1.86 -12.94
N THR A 6 -12.66 -0.68 -12.70
CA THR A 6 -12.64 -0.06 -11.37
C THR A 6 -13.46 -0.83 -10.33
N LYS A 7 -14.57 -1.46 -10.72
CA LYS A 7 -15.34 -2.34 -9.81
C LYS A 7 -14.54 -3.58 -9.42
N VAL A 8 -13.88 -4.22 -10.39
CA VAL A 8 -13.04 -5.42 -10.16
C VAL A 8 -11.78 -5.06 -9.35
N LEU A 9 -11.12 -3.94 -9.63
CA LEU A 9 -9.99 -3.46 -8.82
C LEU A 9 -10.42 -3.12 -7.39
N GLY A 10 -11.59 -2.48 -7.23
CA GLY A 10 -12.17 -2.24 -5.92
C GLY A 10 -12.41 -3.54 -5.16
N LEU A 11 -12.95 -4.56 -5.84
CA LEU A 11 -13.15 -5.91 -5.29
C LEU A 11 -11.81 -6.55 -4.86
N PHE A 12 -10.77 -6.39 -5.66
CA PHE A 12 -9.45 -6.93 -5.37
C PHE A 12 -8.78 -6.25 -4.17
N TYR A 13 -8.82 -4.92 -4.08
CA TYR A 13 -8.11 -4.20 -3.02
C TYR A 13 -8.75 -4.30 -1.64
N PHE A 14 -10.07 -4.48 -1.53
CA PHE A 14 -10.67 -4.67 -0.19
C PHE A 14 -10.39 -6.07 0.39
N ALA A 15 -9.97 -7.04 -0.45
CA ALA A 15 -9.70 -8.40 -0.01
C ALA A 15 -8.55 -8.47 1.01
N ALA A 16 -7.54 -7.60 0.88
CA ALA A 16 -6.41 -7.58 1.80
C ALA A 16 -6.80 -7.14 3.24
N PRO A 17 -7.47 -5.98 3.47
CA PRO A 17 -7.95 -5.63 4.80
C PRO A 17 -8.93 -6.65 5.41
N VAL A 18 -9.86 -7.17 4.59
CA VAL A 18 -10.84 -8.15 5.07
C VAL A 18 -10.17 -9.47 5.41
N GLY A 19 -9.20 -9.91 4.61
CA GLY A 19 -8.39 -11.08 4.90
C GLY A 19 -7.64 -10.95 6.22
N SER A 20 -7.01 -9.80 6.47
CA SER A 20 -6.29 -9.52 7.72
C SER A 20 -7.23 -9.53 8.94
N GLY A 21 -8.38 -8.85 8.87
CA GLY A 21 -9.34 -8.83 9.97
C GLY A 21 -9.97 -10.21 10.25
N LEU A 22 -10.32 -10.96 9.20
CA LEU A 22 -10.75 -12.36 9.34
C LEU A 22 -9.63 -13.24 9.92
N GLY A 23 -8.37 -12.95 9.60
CA GLY A 23 -7.21 -13.63 10.17
C GLY A 23 -7.14 -13.50 11.69
N PHE A 24 -7.34 -12.30 12.24
CA PHE A 24 -7.41 -12.09 13.69
C PHE A 24 -8.57 -12.85 14.34
N ILE A 25 -9.75 -12.84 13.71
CA ILE A 25 -10.95 -13.52 14.23
C ILE A 25 -10.76 -15.05 14.20
N VAL A 26 -10.47 -15.62 13.03
CA VAL A 26 -10.33 -17.07 12.86
C VAL A 26 -9.15 -17.60 13.66
N GLY A 27 -8.01 -16.90 13.66
CA GLY A 27 -6.82 -17.33 14.39
C GLY A 27 -7.04 -17.37 15.91
N SER A 28 -7.69 -16.35 16.47
CA SER A 28 -7.99 -16.29 17.91
C SER A 28 -9.03 -17.33 18.33
N GLU A 29 -10.10 -17.51 17.57
CA GLU A 29 -11.15 -18.49 17.88
C GLU A 29 -10.65 -19.93 17.81
N ILE A 30 -9.85 -20.27 16.81
CA ILE A 30 -9.30 -21.61 16.69
C ILE A 30 -8.31 -21.92 17.81
N THR A 31 -7.50 -20.94 18.20
CA THR A 31 -6.61 -21.07 19.37
C THR A 31 -7.42 -21.26 20.65
N ARG A 32 -8.52 -20.52 20.82
CA ARG A 32 -9.43 -20.65 21.97
C ARG A 32 -10.11 -22.02 22.05
N LEU A 33 -10.56 -22.56 20.92
CA LEU A 33 -11.25 -23.85 20.85
C LEU A 33 -10.31 -25.05 21.00
N THR A 34 -9.11 -24.98 20.43
CA THR A 34 -8.16 -26.09 20.41
C THR A 34 -7.12 -26.03 21.54
N GLY A 35 -7.03 -24.89 22.24
CA GLY A 35 -6.02 -24.64 23.27
C GLY A 35 -4.59 -24.55 22.71
N SER A 36 -4.41 -24.45 21.39
CA SER A 36 -3.10 -24.56 20.73
C SER A 36 -3.03 -23.68 19.48
N TRP A 37 -2.10 -22.73 19.46
CA TRP A 37 -1.93 -21.75 18.37
C TRP A 37 -1.55 -22.41 17.03
N GLN A 38 -0.95 -23.61 17.07
CA GLN A 38 -0.55 -24.33 15.87
C GLN A 38 -1.74 -24.69 14.98
N TRP A 39 -2.93 -24.90 15.56
CA TRP A 39 -4.14 -25.19 14.78
C TRP A 39 -4.64 -23.99 14.00
N ALA A 40 -4.43 -22.77 14.49
CA ALA A 40 -4.72 -21.56 13.73
C ALA A 40 -3.90 -21.52 12.44
N LEU A 41 -2.62 -21.94 12.47
CA LEU A 41 -1.77 -22.00 11.29
C LEU A 41 -2.16 -23.10 10.29
N ARG A 42 -2.72 -24.21 10.76
CA ARG A 42 -3.08 -25.36 9.90
C ARG A 42 -4.27 -25.10 8.99
N ILE A 43 -5.09 -24.10 9.28
CA ILE A 43 -6.27 -23.75 8.48
C ILE A 43 -5.89 -22.99 7.22
N THR A 44 -4.86 -22.14 7.28
CA THR A 44 -4.44 -21.32 6.15
C THR A 44 -4.05 -22.14 4.90
N PRO A 45 -3.28 -23.25 5.00
CA PRO A 45 -3.02 -24.13 3.86
C PRO A 45 -4.27 -24.71 3.20
N ILE A 46 -5.32 -25.00 3.97
CA ILE A 46 -6.58 -25.56 3.42
C ILE A 46 -7.27 -24.52 2.53
N LEU A 47 -7.34 -23.27 3.01
CA LEU A 47 -7.86 -22.15 2.20
C LEU A 47 -6.99 -21.89 0.97
N GLY A 48 -5.66 -22.00 1.11
CA GLY A 48 -4.73 -21.87 0.00
C GLY A 48 -4.93 -22.94 -1.08
N LEU A 49 -5.12 -24.20 -0.68
CA LEU A 49 -5.39 -25.30 -1.60
C LEU A 49 -6.72 -25.12 -2.34
N LEU A 50 -7.75 -24.63 -1.64
CA LEU A 50 -9.00 -24.23 -2.28
C LEU A 50 -8.79 -23.14 -3.33
N CYS A 51 -8.00 -22.10 -3.03
CA CYS A 51 -7.66 -21.05 -3.99
C CYS A 51 -6.92 -21.59 -5.23
N ILE A 52 -6.00 -22.54 -5.06
CA ILE A 52 -5.28 -23.19 -6.18
C ILE A 52 -6.27 -23.95 -7.07
N ILE A 53 -7.18 -24.73 -6.48
CA ILE A 53 -8.20 -25.47 -7.23
C ILE A 53 -9.09 -24.48 -8.00
N LEU A 54 -9.59 -23.44 -7.35
CA LEU A 54 -10.43 -22.43 -7.99
C LEU A 54 -9.70 -21.73 -9.15
N LEU A 55 -8.43 -21.37 -8.97
CA LEU A 55 -7.62 -20.78 -10.05
C LEU A 55 -7.42 -21.76 -11.20
N SER A 56 -7.12 -23.02 -10.94
CA SER A 56 -6.91 -24.02 -12.00
C SER A 56 -8.16 -24.30 -12.85
N VAL A 57 -9.35 -24.17 -12.28
CA VAL A 57 -10.63 -24.46 -12.96
C VAL A 57 -11.22 -23.21 -13.62
N LEU A 58 -11.11 -22.04 -12.97
CA LEU A 58 -11.82 -20.83 -13.38
C LEU A 58 -10.93 -19.81 -14.11
N HIS A 59 -9.61 -19.83 -13.94
CA HIS A 59 -8.71 -18.84 -14.53
C HIS A 59 -8.14 -19.32 -15.85
N SER A 60 -8.25 -18.50 -16.89
CA SER A 60 -7.58 -18.67 -18.18
C SER A 60 -6.68 -17.48 -18.41
N ASP A 61 -5.39 -17.71 -18.68
CA ASP A 61 -4.42 -16.63 -18.85
C ASP A 61 -4.70 -15.84 -20.14
N PRO A 62 -5.05 -14.53 -20.04
CA PRO A 62 -5.17 -13.71 -21.23
C PRO A 62 -3.79 -13.35 -21.78
N PRO A 63 -3.65 -13.11 -23.10
CA PRO A 63 -2.39 -12.65 -23.68
C PRO A 63 -1.98 -11.30 -23.07
N ARG A 64 -0.70 -11.17 -22.69
CA ARG A 64 -0.17 -9.97 -22.02
C ARG A 64 -0.32 -8.74 -22.91
N GLY A 65 -0.94 -7.67 -22.38
CA GLY A 65 -1.00 -6.36 -23.05
C GLY A 65 -2.21 -6.13 -23.98
N GLU A 66 -2.96 -7.19 -24.33
CA GLU A 66 -4.16 -7.11 -25.18
C GLU A 66 -5.26 -6.22 -24.58
N ALA A 67 -5.46 -6.28 -23.26
CA ALA A 67 -6.50 -5.50 -22.59
C ALA A 67 -6.15 -4.01 -22.39
N GLU A 68 -4.92 -3.59 -22.69
CA GLU A 68 -4.42 -2.24 -22.38
C GLU A 68 -4.04 -1.40 -23.61
N GLY A 69 -4.30 -1.89 -24.84
CA GLY A 69 -3.96 -1.20 -26.08
C GLY A 69 -2.46 -1.05 -26.33
N GLY A 70 -1.65 -1.85 -25.62
CA GLY A 70 -0.19 -1.85 -25.69
C GLY A 70 0.41 -2.88 -26.63
N SER A 71 -0.40 -3.58 -27.43
CA SER A 71 0.03 -4.58 -28.41
C SER A 71 1.04 -4.04 -29.43
N HIS A 72 1.10 -2.71 -29.59
CA HIS A 72 1.98 -2.01 -30.53
C HIS A 72 3.26 -1.45 -29.91
N MET A 73 3.41 -1.50 -28.58
CA MET A 73 4.63 -1.03 -27.91
C MET A 73 5.64 -2.17 -27.76
N ARG A 74 6.88 -1.92 -28.19
CA ARG A 74 7.98 -2.87 -28.00
C ARG A 74 8.40 -2.95 -26.53
N THR A 75 8.66 -4.16 -26.07
CA THR A 75 9.25 -4.40 -24.74
C THR A 75 10.71 -3.96 -24.73
N THR A 76 11.14 -3.36 -23.61
CA THR A 76 12.53 -2.94 -23.39
C THR A 76 13.25 -3.90 -22.44
N SER A 77 14.58 -3.78 -22.35
CA SER A 77 15.37 -4.58 -21.41
C SER A 77 14.97 -4.27 -19.96
N TRP A 78 14.91 -5.31 -19.12
CA TRP A 78 14.47 -5.21 -17.72
C TRP A 78 15.28 -4.22 -16.88
N TRP A 79 16.61 -4.16 -17.06
CA TRP A 79 17.46 -3.19 -16.36
C TRP A 79 17.17 -1.75 -16.76
N LEU A 80 16.83 -1.53 -18.03
CA LEU A 80 16.43 -0.22 -18.53
C LEU A 80 15.10 0.22 -17.92
N ASP A 81 14.17 -0.72 -17.77
CA ASP A 81 12.87 -0.47 -17.12
C ASP A 81 13.05 -0.06 -15.66
N ILE A 82 13.89 -0.78 -14.90
CA ILE A 82 14.20 -0.42 -13.50
C ILE A 82 14.81 0.98 -13.43
N LYS A 83 15.85 1.25 -14.24
CA LYS A 83 16.49 2.57 -14.25
C LYS A 83 15.50 3.68 -14.59
N SER A 84 14.62 3.44 -15.56
CA SER A 84 13.57 4.39 -15.94
C SER A 84 12.56 4.62 -14.82
N LEU A 85 12.17 3.58 -14.09
CA LEU A 85 11.23 3.67 -12.97
C LEU A 85 11.86 4.44 -11.80
N LEU A 86 13.09 4.12 -11.43
CA LEU A 86 13.83 4.82 -10.37
C LEU A 86 14.11 6.29 -10.72
N SER A 87 14.22 6.62 -12.01
CA SER A 87 14.39 8.01 -12.47
C SER A 87 13.06 8.79 -12.49
N ASN A 88 11.92 8.11 -12.41
CA ASN A 88 10.62 8.77 -12.40
C ASN A 88 10.30 9.27 -10.98
N GLN A 89 10.43 10.58 -10.79
CA GLN A 89 10.21 11.23 -9.50
C GLN A 89 8.79 10.98 -8.95
N ALA A 90 7.76 11.01 -9.80
CA ALA A 90 6.40 10.75 -9.35
C ALA A 90 6.26 9.31 -8.83
N PHE A 91 6.79 8.32 -9.55
CA PHE A 91 6.78 6.93 -9.13
C PHE A 91 7.53 6.72 -7.79
N MET A 92 8.68 7.38 -7.63
CA MET A 92 9.47 7.29 -6.39
C MET A 92 8.73 7.89 -5.19
N PHE A 93 8.18 9.11 -5.32
CA PHE A 93 7.42 9.72 -4.22
C PHE A 93 6.14 8.93 -3.88
N ILE A 94 5.42 8.39 -4.88
CA ILE A 94 4.26 7.51 -4.64
C ILE A 94 4.70 6.26 -3.87
N SER A 95 5.79 5.63 -4.30
CA SER A 95 6.30 4.40 -3.66
C SER A 95 6.79 4.65 -2.25
N CYS A 96 7.58 5.71 -2.01
CA CYS A 96 8.03 6.07 -0.67
C CYS A 96 6.87 6.44 0.27
N GLY A 97 5.88 7.21 -0.23
CA GLY A 97 4.67 7.52 0.54
C GLY A 97 3.90 6.27 0.92
N TYR A 98 3.73 5.32 -0.01
CA TYR A 98 3.08 4.04 0.26
C TYR A 98 3.90 3.15 1.21
N THR A 99 5.24 3.17 1.12
CA THR A 99 6.11 2.50 2.10
C THR A 99 5.86 3.01 3.52
N CYS A 100 5.67 4.34 3.71
CA CYS A 100 5.30 4.88 5.03
C CYS A 100 3.94 4.35 5.51
N VAL A 101 2.95 4.23 4.62
CA VAL A 101 1.65 3.62 4.95
C VAL A 101 1.83 2.17 5.40
N CYS A 102 2.59 1.37 4.65
CA CYS A 102 2.89 -0.02 5.00
C CYS A 102 3.70 -0.14 6.30
N PHE A 103 4.61 0.79 6.60
CA PHE A 103 5.34 0.84 7.87
C PHE A 103 4.39 0.98 9.07
N VAL A 104 3.46 1.94 8.98
CA VAL A 104 2.47 2.17 10.04
C VAL A 104 1.58 0.94 10.19
N LEU A 105 1.06 0.43 9.08
CA LEU A 105 0.18 -0.74 9.08
C LEU A 105 0.86 -2.00 9.62
N GLY A 106 2.12 -2.24 9.25
CA GLY A 106 2.90 -3.40 9.71
C GLY A 106 3.16 -3.36 11.21
N SER A 107 3.53 -2.19 11.73
CA SER A 107 3.72 -1.99 13.18
C SER A 107 2.43 -2.23 13.96
N LEU A 108 1.31 -1.66 13.49
CA LEU A 108 0.01 -1.82 14.15
C LEU A 108 -0.51 -3.25 14.02
N SER A 109 -0.36 -3.90 12.87
CA SER A 109 -0.79 -5.29 12.70
C SER A 109 -0.09 -6.25 13.65
N TRP A 110 1.17 -5.95 13.98
CA TRP A 110 1.94 -6.74 14.93
C TRP A 110 1.61 -6.42 16.39
N PHE A 111 1.56 -5.13 16.74
CA PHE A 111 1.54 -4.70 18.15
C PHE A 111 0.23 -4.08 18.64
N ALA A 112 -0.77 -3.82 17.79
CA ALA A 112 -1.99 -3.12 18.23
C ALA A 112 -2.79 -3.94 19.25
N ILE A 113 -2.95 -5.25 19.02
CA ILE A 113 -3.63 -6.13 19.96
C ILE A 113 -2.85 -6.21 21.27
N ASP A 114 -1.53 -6.40 21.21
CA ASP A 114 -0.66 -6.46 22.38
C ASP A 114 -0.69 -5.17 23.18
N LEU A 115 -0.67 -4.00 22.53
CA LEU A 115 -0.79 -2.70 23.18
C LEU A 115 -2.09 -2.58 23.98
N ILE A 116 -3.22 -2.96 23.37
CA ILE A 116 -4.53 -2.89 24.02
C ILE A 116 -4.59 -3.87 25.20
N GLN A 117 -4.04 -5.08 25.04
CA GLN A 117 -3.96 -6.07 26.12
C GLN A 117 -3.10 -5.55 27.29
N SER A 118 -1.89 -5.08 27.01
CA SER A 118 -0.96 -4.53 28.01
C SER A 118 -1.55 -3.31 28.72
N ALA A 119 -2.26 -2.43 28.01
CA ALA A 119 -2.93 -1.29 28.62
C ALA A 119 -4.01 -1.73 29.62
N LEU A 120 -4.88 -2.66 29.22
CA LEU A 120 -5.94 -3.17 30.10
C LEU A 120 -5.37 -3.87 31.33
N ASN A 121 -4.28 -4.62 31.17
CA ASN A 121 -3.61 -5.28 32.28
C ASN A 121 -2.99 -4.25 33.25
N ALA A 122 -2.37 -3.19 32.74
CA ALA A 122 -1.78 -2.14 33.56
C ALA A 122 -2.83 -1.32 34.33
N ILE A 123 -3.97 -1.00 33.72
CA ILE A 123 -5.05 -0.21 34.36
C ILE A 123 -5.71 -0.98 35.52
N ASN A 124 -5.88 -2.29 35.36
CA ASN A 124 -6.56 -3.14 36.34
C ASN A 124 -5.59 -3.82 37.32
N ASP A 125 -4.28 -3.58 37.17
CA ASP A 125 -3.20 -4.26 37.92
C ASP A 125 -3.34 -5.79 37.94
N ASP A 126 -3.85 -6.35 36.84
CA ASP A 126 -4.12 -7.78 36.68
C ASP A 126 -3.62 -8.26 35.31
N PRO A 127 -2.64 -9.19 35.25
CA PRO A 127 -2.12 -9.76 34.00
C PRO A 127 -3.17 -10.45 33.11
N SER A 128 -4.35 -10.75 33.65
CA SER A 128 -5.43 -11.47 32.98
C SER A 128 -6.67 -10.62 32.68
N ALA A 129 -6.65 -9.33 33.01
CA ALA A 129 -7.78 -8.43 32.81
C ALA A 129 -8.26 -8.35 31.35
N TRP A 130 -7.32 -8.45 30.40
CA TRP A 130 -7.63 -8.44 28.96
C TRP A 130 -8.57 -9.57 28.53
N ARG A 131 -8.62 -10.70 29.24
CA ARG A 131 -9.46 -11.87 28.90
C ARG A 131 -10.95 -11.59 29.02
N ASN A 132 -11.32 -10.56 29.79
CA ASN A 132 -12.70 -10.11 29.90
C ASN A 132 -13.18 -9.42 28.61
N TYR A 133 -12.26 -9.10 27.69
CA TYR A 133 -12.53 -8.43 26.43
C TYR A 133 -12.19 -9.35 25.25
N ASN A 134 -13.10 -9.43 24.27
CA ASN A 134 -12.85 -10.13 23.00
C ASN A 134 -12.03 -9.26 22.03
N ILE A 135 -10.85 -8.80 22.47
CA ILE A 135 -10.02 -7.80 21.76
C ILE A 135 -9.72 -8.22 20.31
N PRO A 136 -9.26 -9.46 20.01
CA PRO A 136 -8.95 -9.85 18.64
C PRO A 136 -10.17 -9.82 17.71
N ILE A 137 -11.35 -10.15 18.22
CA ILE A 137 -12.59 -10.14 17.44
C ILE A 137 -13.01 -8.72 17.14
N VAL A 138 -13.01 -7.84 18.14
CA VAL A 138 -13.45 -6.44 17.99
C VAL A 138 -12.49 -5.67 17.09
N VAL A 139 -11.18 -5.83 17.28
CA VAL A 139 -10.17 -5.24 16.41
C VAL A 139 -10.28 -5.82 15.00
N GLY A 140 -10.35 -7.15 14.84
CA GLY A 140 -10.48 -7.76 13.51
C GLY A 140 -11.75 -7.35 12.76
N ALA A 141 -12.89 -7.23 13.46
CA ALA A 141 -14.13 -6.73 12.86
C ALA A 141 -14.02 -5.26 12.46
N SER A 142 -13.39 -4.42 13.29
CA SER A 142 -13.04 -3.04 12.95
C SER A 142 -12.20 -2.99 11.68
N THR A 143 -11.11 -3.75 11.61
CA THR A 143 -10.19 -3.78 10.45
C THR A 143 -10.91 -4.17 9.17
N CYS A 144 -11.78 -5.19 9.22
CA CYS A 144 -12.60 -5.60 8.09
C CYS A 144 -13.48 -4.46 7.58
N LEU A 145 -14.24 -3.82 8.48
CA LEU A 145 -15.18 -2.76 8.13
C LEU A 145 -14.44 -1.51 7.65
N ALA A 146 -13.40 -1.10 8.36
CA ALA A 146 -12.56 0.06 8.03
C ALA A 146 -11.91 -0.12 6.65
N GLY A 147 -11.45 -1.32 6.33
CA GLY A 147 -10.90 -1.67 5.03
C GLY A 147 -11.91 -1.56 3.88
N ILE A 148 -13.09 -2.16 4.04
CA ILE A 148 -14.17 -2.09 3.04
C ILE A 148 -14.56 -0.63 2.79
N PHE A 149 -14.89 0.10 3.86
CA PHE A 149 -15.33 1.49 3.73
C PHE A 149 -14.21 2.40 3.25
N GLY A 150 -12.98 2.19 3.70
CA GLY A 150 -11.81 2.98 3.33
C GLY A 150 -11.50 2.88 1.83
N VAL A 151 -11.37 1.65 1.31
CA VAL A 151 -11.06 1.42 -0.12
C VAL A 151 -12.18 1.98 -1.02
N LEU A 152 -13.45 1.73 -0.67
CA LEU A 152 -14.59 2.23 -1.43
C LEU A 152 -14.69 3.76 -1.41
N SER A 153 -14.49 4.36 -0.23
CA SER A 153 -14.53 5.82 -0.04
C SER A 153 -13.38 6.47 -0.78
N GLY A 154 -12.16 5.95 -0.68
CA GLY A 154 -10.98 6.45 -1.41
C GLY A 154 -11.21 6.41 -2.92
N ALA A 155 -11.67 5.28 -3.47
CA ALA A 155 -11.95 5.16 -4.89
C ALA A 155 -13.06 6.12 -5.38
N LYS A 156 -14.12 6.33 -4.58
CA LYS A 156 -15.22 7.25 -4.92
C LYS A 156 -14.76 8.72 -4.83
N LEU A 157 -14.04 9.05 -3.76
CA LEU A 157 -13.56 10.40 -3.46
C LEU A 157 -12.53 10.85 -4.50
N GLY A 158 -11.54 10.03 -4.81
CA GLY A 158 -10.55 10.33 -5.86
C GLY A 158 -11.20 10.61 -7.21
N ARG A 159 -12.15 9.76 -7.64
CA ARG A 159 -12.88 9.99 -8.91
C ARG A 159 -13.70 11.27 -8.91
N TYR A 160 -14.32 11.62 -7.78
CA TYR A 160 -15.13 12.83 -7.68
C TYR A 160 -14.27 14.09 -7.76
N LEU A 161 -13.20 14.17 -6.95
CA LEU A 161 -12.34 15.35 -6.92
C LEU A 161 -11.49 15.50 -8.19
N ARG A 162 -11.15 14.41 -8.88
CA ARG A 162 -10.36 14.47 -10.13
C ARG A 162 -11.04 15.29 -11.23
N ARG A 163 -12.36 15.47 -11.17
CA ARG A 163 -13.11 16.35 -12.10
C ARG A 163 -12.71 17.82 -11.98
N TRP A 164 -12.21 18.22 -10.81
CA TRP A 164 -11.88 19.61 -10.47
C TRP A 164 -10.36 19.79 -10.36
N VAL A 165 -9.66 18.81 -9.78
CA VAL A 165 -8.21 18.86 -9.53
C VAL A 165 -7.54 17.64 -10.16
N PRO A 166 -6.73 17.81 -11.22
CA PRO A 166 -6.08 16.68 -11.91
C PRO A 166 -5.17 15.82 -11.00
N ALA A 167 -4.62 16.42 -9.94
CA ALA A 167 -3.78 15.76 -8.93
C ALA A 167 -4.56 15.32 -7.67
N ALA A 168 -5.89 15.23 -7.74
CA ALA A 168 -6.76 14.93 -6.59
C ALA A 168 -6.35 13.68 -5.79
N ASP A 169 -5.90 12.62 -6.46
CA ASP A 169 -5.54 11.36 -5.81
C ASP A 169 -4.43 11.55 -4.77
N ALA A 170 -3.41 12.34 -5.11
CA ALA A 170 -2.29 12.64 -4.23
C ALA A 170 -2.72 13.55 -3.06
N TYR A 171 -3.57 14.54 -3.32
CA TYR A 171 -4.11 15.39 -2.26
C TYR A 171 -4.96 14.60 -1.26
N VAL A 172 -5.80 13.68 -1.74
CA VAL A 172 -6.62 12.83 -0.87
C VAL A 172 -5.74 11.92 -0.01
N CYS A 173 -4.70 11.28 -0.58
CA CYS A 173 -3.74 10.49 0.20
C CYS A 173 -2.97 11.34 1.22
N SER A 174 -2.55 12.54 0.85
CA SER A 174 -1.84 13.45 1.75
C SER A 174 -2.72 13.89 2.91
N ALA A 175 -3.94 14.34 2.62
CA ALA A 175 -4.90 14.77 3.62
C ALA A 175 -5.30 13.62 4.56
N SER A 176 -5.53 12.42 4.02
CA SER A 176 -5.90 11.27 4.84
C SER A 176 -4.80 10.91 5.85
N LEU A 177 -3.52 10.97 5.46
CA LEU A 177 -2.41 10.68 6.36
C LEU A 177 -2.13 11.80 7.37
N PHE A 178 -2.25 13.07 6.99
CA PHE A 178 -2.14 14.18 7.94
C PHE A 178 -3.26 14.16 8.98
N ILE A 179 -4.46 13.77 8.59
CA ILE A 179 -5.58 13.55 9.54
C ILE A 179 -5.34 12.26 10.33
N CYS A 180 -4.79 11.21 9.73
CA CYS A 180 -4.51 9.95 10.40
C CYS A 180 -3.49 10.10 11.53
N ALA A 181 -2.45 10.93 11.38
CA ALA A 181 -1.40 11.10 12.40
C ALA A 181 -1.92 11.50 13.80
N PRO A 182 -2.74 12.54 13.99
CA PRO A 182 -3.31 12.88 15.29
C PRO A 182 -4.29 11.82 15.79
N PHE A 183 -5.13 11.23 14.93
CA PHE A 183 -6.03 10.15 15.35
C PHE A 183 -5.26 8.90 15.79
N LEU A 184 -4.14 8.59 15.15
CA LEU A 184 -3.23 7.52 15.53
C LEU A 184 -2.60 7.79 16.89
N PHE A 185 -2.11 9.01 17.13
CA PHE A 185 -1.61 9.39 18.46
C PHE A 185 -2.70 9.22 19.54
N LEU A 186 -3.92 9.70 19.28
CA LEU A 186 -5.04 9.54 20.20
C LEU A 186 -5.40 8.07 20.40
N ALA A 187 -5.40 7.25 19.34
CA ALA A 187 -5.66 5.81 19.40
C ALA A 187 -4.66 5.09 20.29
N LEU A 188 -3.38 5.50 20.31
CA LEU A 188 -2.34 4.92 21.14
C LEU A 188 -2.47 5.30 22.63
N VAL A 189 -3.04 6.47 22.95
CA VAL A 189 -3.23 6.95 24.34
C VAL A 189 -4.56 6.47 24.94
N SER A 190 -5.60 6.38 24.12
CA SER A 190 -6.96 6.01 24.52
C SER A 190 -7.17 4.67 25.24
N PRO A 191 -6.34 3.61 25.10
CA PRO A 191 -6.54 2.36 25.83
C PRO A 191 -6.52 2.55 27.35
N SER A 192 -5.73 3.53 27.83
CA SER A 192 -5.63 3.89 29.24
C SER A 192 -6.89 4.54 29.81
N TRP A 193 -7.74 5.11 28.96
CA TRP A 193 -8.92 5.89 29.37
C TRP A 193 -10.20 5.09 29.19
N ASN A 194 -10.39 4.53 27.99
CA ASN A 194 -11.60 3.80 27.67
C ASN A 194 -11.38 2.87 26.47
N PHE A 195 -11.66 1.57 26.68
CA PHE A 195 -11.55 0.54 25.65
C PHE A 195 -12.39 0.85 24.40
N TYR A 196 -13.66 1.24 24.54
CA TYR A 196 -14.55 1.49 23.40
C TYR A 196 -14.12 2.70 22.58
N VAL A 197 -13.65 3.77 23.23
CA VAL A 197 -13.09 4.94 22.55
C VAL A 197 -11.86 4.54 21.74
N CYS A 198 -10.99 3.68 22.29
CA CYS A 198 -9.85 3.14 21.57
C CYS A 198 -10.26 2.41 20.28
N ILE A 199 -11.24 1.52 20.35
CA ILE A 199 -11.72 0.78 19.17
C ILE A 199 -12.26 1.72 18.08
N VAL A 200 -13.01 2.76 18.46
CA VAL A 200 -13.51 3.74 17.48
C VAL A 200 -12.36 4.52 16.84
N LEU A 201 -11.33 4.88 17.60
CA LEU A 201 -10.15 5.56 17.07
C LEU A 201 -9.32 4.65 16.16
N VAL A 202 -9.15 3.37 16.52
CA VAL A 202 -8.51 2.35 15.68
C VAL A 202 -9.25 2.23 14.34
N PHE A 203 -10.59 2.15 14.36
CA PHE A 203 -11.40 2.13 13.14
C PHE A 203 -11.13 3.35 12.25
N ILE A 204 -11.08 4.55 12.82
CA ILE A 204 -10.82 5.80 12.08
C ILE A 204 -9.42 5.77 11.45
N VAL A 205 -8.41 5.35 12.21
CA VAL A 205 -7.02 5.21 11.72
C VAL A 205 -6.95 4.23 10.55
N GLU A 206 -7.49 3.03 10.71
CA GLU A 206 -7.51 2.00 9.67
C GLU A 206 -8.26 2.48 8.42
N PHE A 207 -9.39 3.15 8.60
CA PHE A 207 -10.19 3.71 7.52
C PHE A 207 -9.39 4.76 6.72
N LEU A 208 -8.70 5.66 7.41
CA LEU A 208 -7.87 6.71 6.78
C LEU A 208 -6.65 6.15 6.06
N LEU A 209 -6.03 5.09 6.60
CA LEU A 209 -4.95 4.38 5.92
C LEU A 209 -5.47 3.66 4.66
N CYS A 210 -6.61 2.98 4.77
CA CYS A 210 -7.20 2.21 3.66
C CYS A 210 -7.72 3.07 2.50
N ILE A 211 -8.06 4.35 2.73
CA ILE A 211 -8.39 5.31 1.65
C ILE A 211 -7.26 5.40 0.61
N THR A 212 -6.01 5.31 1.05
CA THR A 212 -4.85 5.49 0.18
C THR A 212 -4.66 4.36 -0.82
N TRP A 213 -5.17 3.16 -0.54
CA TRP A 213 -4.80 1.93 -1.24
C TRP A 213 -5.17 1.95 -2.73
N ALA A 214 -6.45 2.21 -3.03
CA ALA A 214 -6.93 2.28 -4.41
C ALA A 214 -6.33 3.46 -5.17
N LEU A 215 -6.06 4.58 -4.47
CA LEU A 215 -5.51 5.80 -5.06
C LEU A 215 -4.05 5.62 -5.44
N VAL A 216 -3.24 5.00 -4.58
CA VAL A 216 -1.83 4.70 -4.85
C VAL A 216 -1.69 3.85 -6.09
N THR A 217 -2.47 2.77 -6.21
CA THR A 217 -2.37 1.93 -7.42
C THR A 217 -2.79 2.69 -8.68
N ASP A 218 -3.87 3.47 -8.64
CA ASP A 218 -4.28 4.26 -9.80
C ASP A 218 -3.22 5.31 -10.19
N MET A 219 -2.58 5.96 -9.21
CA MET A 219 -1.46 6.87 -9.45
C MET A 219 -0.26 6.14 -10.08
N THR A 220 0.17 5.00 -9.52
CA THR A 220 1.27 4.19 -10.06
C THR A 220 1.02 3.79 -11.52
N MET A 221 -0.18 3.30 -11.83
CA MET A 221 -0.54 2.90 -13.20
C MET A 221 -0.65 4.10 -14.16
N GLY A 222 -0.98 5.28 -13.64
CA GLY A 222 -1.07 6.53 -14.39
C GLY A 222 0.29 7.13 -14.76
N VAL A 223 1.33 6.90 -13.95
CA VAL A 223 2.68 7.47 -14.16
C VAL A 223 3.67 6.51 -14.83
N VAL A 224 3.23 5.29 -15.17
CA VAL A 224 4.06 4.26 -15.81
C VAL A 224 3.41 3.79 -17.12
N ILE A 225 4.23 3.68 -18.17
CA ILE A 225 3.81 3.17 -19.47
C ILE A 225 3.33 1.70 -19.36
N PRO A 226 2.31 1.27 -20.13
CA PRO A 226 1.72 -0.06 -20.02
C PRO A 226 2.71 -1.24 -20.02
N THR A 227 3.74 -1.20 -20.87
CA THR A 227 4.76 -2.27 -20.97
C THR A 227 5.58 -2.46 -19.69
N ARG A 228 5.70 -1.42 -18.84
CA ARG A 228 6.51 -1.43 -17.61
C ARG A 228 5.67 -1.54 -16.33
N ARG A 229 4.34 -1.55 -16.41
CA ARG A 229 3.44 -1.53 -15.24
C ARG A 229 3.61 -2.73 -14.31
N SER A 230 3.82 -3.92 -14.86
CA SER A 230 4.06 -5.12 -14.05
C SER A 230 5.34 -4.99 -13.23
N THR A 231 6.44 -4.58 -13.86
CA THR A 231 7.73 -4.32 -13.19
C THR A 231 7.61 -3.22 -12.15
N ALA A 232 6.85 -2.15 -12.43
CA ALA A 232 6.61 -1.07 -11.49
C ALA A 232 5.85 -1.53 -10.23
N SER A 233 4.79 -2.31 -10.41
CA SER A 233 4.05 -2.91 -9.28
C SER A 233 4.94 -3.83 -8.45
N ALA A 234 5.75 -4.68 -9.10
CA ALA A 234 6.66 -5.57 -8.41
C ALA A 234 7.73 -4.78 -7.61
N LEU A 235 8.31 -3.76 -8.21
CA LEU A 235 9.31 -2.91 -7.56
C LEU A 235 8.72 -2.13 -6.39
N GLN A 236 7.52 -1.57 -6.56
CA GLN A 236 6.79 -0.88 -5.49
C GLN A 236 6.46 -1.83 -4.34
N MET A 237 6.04 -3.06 -4.64
CA MET A 237 5.76 -4.11 -3.66
C MET A 237 7.02 -4.47 -2.87
N VAL A 238 8.16 -4.70 -3.53
CA VAL A 238 9.43 -4.96 -2.83
C VAL A 238 9.80 -3.79 -1.92
N MET A 239 9.70 -2.54 -2.40
CA MET A 239 9.99 -1.37 -1.59
C MET A 239 9.05 -1.23 -0.39
N SER A 240 7.74 -1.40 -0.58
CA SER A 240 6.74 -1.20 0.47
C SER A 240 6.76 -2.31 1.50
N HIS A 241 6.98 -3.56 1.09
CA HIS A 241 7.04 -4.68 2.02
C HIS A 241 8.39 -4.73 2.76
N ALA A 242 9.50 -4.70 2.02
CA ALA A 242 10.81 -4.82 2.64
C ALA A 242 11.11 -3.66 3.59
N LEU A 243 10.81 -2.41 3.19
CA LEU A 243 11.13 -1.22 3.99
C LEU A 243 9.99 -0.74 4.87
N GLY A 244 8.76 -1.18 4.60
CA GLY A 244 7.58 -0.83 5.37
C GLY A 244 7.23 -1.92 6.37
N ASP A 245 6.34 -2.83 5.98
CA ASP A 245 5.69 -3.74 6.93
C ASP A 245 6.62 -4.81 7.52
N ALA A 246 7.67 -5.25 6.82
CA ALA A 246 8.61 -6.25 7.35
C ALA A 246 9.61 -5.68 8.37
N ILE A 247 10.15 -4.48 8.11
CA ILE A 247 11.14 -3.85 8.99
C ILE A 247 10.49 -3.15 10.19
N SER A 248 9.27 -2.63 10.01
CA SER A 248 8.64 -1.79 11.04
C SER A 248 8.47 -2.47 12.41
N PRO A 249 8.07 -3.75 12.54
CA PRO A 249 7.93 -4.38 13.85
C PRO A 249 9.28 -4.59 14.54
N ALA A 250 10.34 -4.85 13.77
CA ALA A 250 11.69 -4.99 14.31
C ALA A 250 12.22 -3.67 14.89
N ILE A 251 11.91 -2.53 14.25
CA ILE A 251 12.30 -1.20 14.76
C ILE A 251 11.48 -0.87 16.01
N VAL A 252 10.15 -0.95 15.93
CA VAL A 252 9.25 -0.63 17.05
C VAL A 252 9.54 -1.54 18.25
N GLY A 253 9.71 -2.84 18.03
CA GLY A 253 9.99 -3.80 19.10
C GLY A 253 11.30 -3.52 19.82
N ARG A 254 12.38 -3.15 19.10
CA ARG A 254 13.66 -2.77 19.74
C ARG A 254 13.54 -1.51 20.59
N ILE A 255 12.79 -0.51 20.09
CA ILE A 255 12.53 0.72 20.85
C ILE A 255 11.69 0.38 22.09
N ALA A 256 10.67 -0.46 21.97
CA ALA A 256 9.82 -0.87 23.08
C ALA A 256 10.61 -1.57 24.19
N VAL A 257 11.47 -2.53 23.83
CA VAL A 257 12.34 -3.25 24.78
C VAL A 257 13.28 -2.30 25.51
N ALA A 258 13.82 -1.28 24.83
CA ALA A 258 14.71 -0.29 25.47
C ALA A 258 14.02 0.53 26.58
N PHE A 259 12.69 0.67 26.54
CA PHE A 259 11.90 1.40 27.53
C PHE A 259 11.15 0.48 28.51
N THR A 260 11.24 -0.83 28.36
CA THR A 260 10.43 -1.79 29.13
C THR A 260 11.25 -2.41 30.27
N ASP A 261 10.74 -2.30 31.49
CA ASP A 261 11.07 -3.22 32.59
C ASP A 261 10.07 -4.38 32.60
N LEU A 262 10.57 -5.63 32.64
CA LEU A 262 9.75 -6.83 32.60
C LEU A 262 8.95 -7.06 33.88
N HIS A 263 9.35 -6.45 34.99
CA HIS A 263 8.71 -6.66 36.28
C HIS A 263 7.47 -5.80 36.53
N SER A 264 7.24 -4.78 35.69
CA SER A 264 6.07 -3.90 35.81
C SER A 264 5.19 -3.96 34.55
N LEU A 265 3.88 -4.14 34.77
CA LEU A 265 2.88 -4.10 33.70
C LEU A 265 2.77 -2.70 33.08
N GLU A 266 2.97 -1.67 33.89
CA GLU A 266 2.93 -0.27 33.46
C GLU A 266 4.08 0.05 32.50
N THR A 267 5.30 -0.40 32.81
CA THR A 267 6.47 -0.17 31.96
C THR A 267 6.39 -0.93 30.64
N GLN A 268 5.79 -2.13 30.65
CA GLN A 268 5.51 -2.88 29.41
C GLN A 268 4.54 -2.13 28.50
N TYR A 269 3.45 -1.62 29.06
CA TYR A 269 2.49 -0.80 28.31
C TYR A 269 3.13 0.49 27.78
N LEU A 270 3.76 1.28 28.67
CA LEU A 270 4.34 2.57 28.31
C LEU A 270 5.52 2.43 27.33
N GLY A 271 6.32 1.38 27.46
CA GLY A 271 7.42 1.10 26.54
C GLY A 271 6.91 0.86 25.12
N LEU A 272 5.91 -0.01 24.96
CA LEU A 272 5.30 -0.29 23.65
C LEU A 272 4.56 0.93 23.08
N GLN A 273 3.81 1.65 23.92
CA GLN A 273 3.11 2.86 23.51
C GLN A 273 4.08 3.93 22.96
N ARG A 274 5.14 4.22 23.72
CA ARG A 274 6.15 5.22 23.33
C ARG A 274 6.86 4.83 22.04
N ALA A 275 7.17 3.55 21.88
CA ALA A 275 7.74 3.05 20.63
C ALA A 275 6.79 3.25 19.44
N LEU A 276 5.49 3.00 19.64
CA LEU A 276 4.48 3.18 18.60
C LEU A 276 4.22 4.65 18.24
N PHE A 277 4.59 5.63 19.07
CA PHE A 277 4.52 7.05 18.63
C PHE A 277 5.38 7.35 17.41
N LEU A 278 6.44 6.56 17.15
CA LEU A 278 7.19 6.62 15.89
C LEU A 278 6.27 6.51 14.66
N THR A 279 5.24 5.67 14.74
CA THR A 279 4.30 5.44 13.63
C THR A 279 3.50 6.70 13.28
N ALA A 280 3.19 7.57 14.25
CA ALA A 280 2.52 8.85 13.99
C ALA A 280 3.42 9.82 13.19
N PHE A 281 4.72 9.86 13.50
CA PHE A 281 5.69 10.65 12.73
C PHE A 281 5.88 10.11 11.31
N VAL A 282 5.99 8.78 11.17
CA VAL A 282 6.11 8.13 9.85
C VAL A 282 4.83 8.35 9.02
N CYS A 283 3.66 8.39 9.66
CA CYS A 283 2.39 8.71 9.01
C CYS A 283 2.39 10.14 8.45
N ALA A 284 2.82 11.13 9.25
CA ALA A 284 2.95 12.52 8.80
C ALA A 284 3.99 12.67 7.66
N LEU A 285 5.11 11.94 7.74
CA LEU A 285 6.10 11.88 6.65
C LEU A 285 5.48 11.32 5.37
N GLY A 286 4.69 10.25 5.45
CA GLY A 286 3.93 9.71 4.32
C GLY A 286 2.99 10.76 3.71
N GLY A 287 2.28 11.51 4.55
CA GLY A 287 1.41 12.62 4.13
C GLY A 287 2.17 13.70 3.36
N PHE A 288 3.36 14.07 3.83
CA PHE A 288 4.25 15.01 3.15
C PHE A 288 4.78 14.46 1.81
N LEU A 289 5.16 13.19 1.74
CA LEU A 289 5.62 12.56 0.50
C LEU A 289 4.51 12.53 -0.55
N PHE A 290 3.26 12.23 -0.18
CA PHE A 290 2.12 12.33 -1.09
C PHE A 290 1.82 13.77 -1.49
N LEU A 291 2.08 14.76 -0.63
CA LEU A 291 1.99 16.16 -1.03
C LEU A 291 3.02 16.48 -2.12
N MET A 292 4.25 15.97 -2.00
CA MET A 292 5.29 16.13 -3.04
C MET A 292 4.93 15.46 -4.36
N VAL A 293 4.16 14.36 -4.35
CA VAL A 293 3.63 13.72 -5.57
C VAL A 293 2.83 14.73 -6.41
N THR A 294 2.09 15.66 -5.79
CA THR A 294 1.24 16.62 -6.51
C THR A 294 2.01 17.48 -7.52
N LEU A 295 3.29 17.78 -7.23
CA LEU A 295 4.17 18.58 -8.09
C LEU A 295 4.55 17.85 -9.39
N TYR A 296 4.64 16.52 -9.35
CA TYR A 296 5.14 15.71 -10.47
C TYR A 296 4.04 14.90 -11.17
N LEU A 297 2.92 14.65 -10.49
CA LEU A 297 1.89 13.71 -10.93
C LEU A 297 1.27 14.06 -12.29
N VAL A 298 0.89 15.33 -12.49
CA VAL A 298 0.23 15.77 -13.72
C VAL A 298 1.21 15.67 -14.90
N LYS A 299 2.44 16.13 -14.72
CA LYS A 299 3.49 16.05 -15.74
C LYS A 299 3.76 14.59 -16.13
N ALA A 300 3.96 13.72 -15.14
CA ALA A 300 4.23 12.31 -15.38
C ALA A 300 3.07 11.60 -16.10
N LYS A 301 1.81 11.87 -15.71
CA LYS A 301 0.62 11.35 -16.42
C LYS A 301 0.58 11.83 -17.88
N ASN A 302 0.89 13.11 -18.13
CA ASN A 302 0.92 13.67 -19.48
C ASN A 302 2.07 13.11 -20.33
N ASP A 303 3.22 12.82 -19.73
CA ASP A 303 4.36 12.19 -20.42
C ASP A 303 3.99 10.76 -20.86
N VAL A 304 3.32 10.00 -19.99
CA VAL A 304 2.80 8.66 -20.34
C VAL A 304 1.77 8.73 -21.46
N HIS A 305 0.83 9.69 -21.39
CA HIS A 305 -0.19 9.83 -22.43
C HIS A 305 0.42 10.16 -23.79
N ARG A 306 1.42 11.05 -23.82
CA ARG A 306 2.19 11.37 -25.03
C ARG A 306 2.94 10.16 -25.59
N ALA A 307 3.58 9.36 -24.74
CA ALA A 307 4.27 8.15 -25.17
C ALA A 307 3.33 7.12 -25.81
N ILE A 308 2.12 6.97 -25.26
CA ILE A 308 1.09 6.08 -25.83
C ILE A 308 0.62 6.61 -27.19
N GLN A 309 0.31 7.90 -27.30
CA GLN A 309 -0.13 8.51 -28.56
C GLN A 309 0.93 8.42 -29.66
N ALA A 310 2.21 8.67 -29.34
CA ALA A 310 3.32 8.53 -30.28
C ALA A 310 3.41 7.09 -30.82
N SER A 311 3.32 6.09 -29.93
CA SER A 311 3.36 4.68 -30.35
C SER A 311 2.18 4.27 -31.26
N GLN A 312 1.01 4.88 -31.08
CA GLN A 312 -0.14 4.67 -31.96
C GLN A 312 0.07 5.29 -33.34
N HIS A 313 0.65 6.50 -33.39
CA HIS A 313 0.96 7.17 -34.65
C HIS A 313 2.02 6.41 -35.45
N ASP A 314 3.10 5.95 -34.81
CA ASP A 314 4.14 5.15 -35.46
C ASP A 314 3.55 3.86 -36.05
N MET A 315 2.64 3.21 -35.33
CA MET A 315 1.96 2.01 -35.81
C MET A 315 1.05 2.28 -37.03
N VAL A 316 0.31 3.39 -37.01
CA VAL A 316 -0.51 3.81 -38.17
C VAL A 316 0.37 4.14 -39.37
N ALA A 317 1.49 4.84 -39.17
CA ALA A 317 2.45 5.14 -40.23
C ALA A 317 3.01 3.85 -40.88
N VAL A 318 3.43 2.87 -40.06
CA VAL A 318 3.88 1.54 -40.52
C VAL A 318 2.79 0.82 -41.31
N ILE A 319 1.55 0.82 -40.84
CA ILE A 319 0.42 0.16 -41.51
C ILE A 319 0.06 0.86 -42.83
N SER A 320 0.16 2.19 -42.87
CA SER A 320 -0.11 3.00 -44.07
C SER A 320 1.01 2.98 -45.12
N GLY A 321 2.13 2.32 -44.83
CA GLY A 321 3.29 2.28 -45.74
C GLY A 321 4.00 3.61 -45.92
N GLN A 322 3.79 4.58 -45.01
CA GLN A 322 4.57 5.81 -44.98
C GLN A 322 5.93 5.52 -44.33
N GLU A 323 7.02 5.70 -45.07
CA GLU A 323 8.38 5.53 -44.56
C GLU A 323 8.59 6.41 -43.32
N ILE A 324 8.96 5.77 -42.20
CA ILE A 324 9.42 6.47 -41.01
C ILE A 324 10.80 7.04 -41.35
N GLU A 325 10.87 8.35 -41.59
CA GLU A 325 12.14 9.07 -41.69
C GLU A 325 12.86 8.99 -40.34
N VAL A 326 13.83 8.09 -40.25
CA VAL A 326 14.76 8.01 -39.12
C VAL A 326 15.69 9.23 -39.23
N PRO A 327 15.81 10.10 -38.21
CA PRO A 327 16.73 11.22 -38.27
C PRO A 327 18.16 10.69 -38.42
N ALA A 328 18.83 11.07 -39.51
CA ALA A 328 20.22 10.70 -39.76
C ALA A 328 21.11 11.15 -38.59
N THR A 329 21.87 10.22 -38.01
CA THR A 329 22.96 10.54 -37.10
C THR A 329 24.00 11.39 -37.84
N PRO A 330 24.54 12.48 -37.24
CA PRO A 330 25.56 13.27 -37.91
C PRO A 330 26.81 12.40 -38.08
N SER A 331 27.19 12.15 -39.34
CA SER A 331 28.48 11.54 -39.67
C SER A 331 29.60 12.51 -39.29
N SER A 332 30.49 12.07 -38.40
CA SER A 332 31.74 12.77 -38.13
C SER A 332 32.69 12.59 -39.33
N SER A 333 32.69 13.53 -40.26
CA SER A 333 33.73 13.65 -41.29
C SER A 333 34.97 14.29 -40.66
N ILE A 334 35.92 13.46 -40.22
CA ILE A 334 37.29 13.91 -39.95
C ILE A 334 37.97 14.07 -41.31
N HIS A 335 38.31 15.31 -41.63
CA HIS A 335 39.08 15.73 -42.80
C HIS A 335 40.44 15.00 -42.89
N SER A 336 40.70 14.42 -44.06
CA SER A 336 42.05 14.17 -44.57
C SER A 336 42.33 15.19 -45.68
N GLU A 337 43.25 16.12 -45.44
CA GLU A 337 44.02 16.82 -46.48
C GLU A 337 45.03 17.77 -45.83
N VAL A 338 46.31 17.39 -45.81
CA VAL A 338 47.43 18.28 -46.15
C VAL A 338 48.54 17.41 -46.75
N SER A 339 48.89 17.67 -48.01
CA SER A 339 50.17 17.30 -48.62
C SER A 339 50.78 18.57 -49.19
N THR A 340 51.87 19.02 -48.57
CA THR A 340 53.09 19.63 -49.16
C THR A 340 54.14 19.65 -48.07
#